data_AF-A0A350H2Q7-F1
#
_entry.id   AF-A0A350H2Q7-F1
#
_cell.length_a   1.000
_cell.length_b   1.000
_cell.length_c   1.000
_cell.angle_alpha   90.00
_cell.angle_beta   90.00
_cell.angle_gamma   90.00
#
_symmetry.space_group_name_H-M   'P 1'
#
loop_
_entity.id
_entity.type
_entity.pdbx_description
1 polymer ?
#
loop_
_entity_poly.entity_id
_entity_poly.type
_entity_poly.pdbx_seq_one_letter_code
_entity_poly.pdbx_strand_id
1 'polypeptide(L)' 'MAENAKEYLRDFFEQKRFVGYVYEENDEVLGCIFALCKISGSKEEIHINEMAVHLERQGHGIG' A
#
# COMPACT_ATOMS: atom_id res chain seq x y z
N MET A 1 -28.35 -11.60 1.77
CA MET A 1 -27.24 -11.52 2.74
C MET A 1 -26.19 -12.62 2.48
N ALA A 2 -25.78 -12.81 1.23
CA ALA A 2 -24.79 -13.83 0.83
C ALA A 2 -23.72 -13.26 -0.12
N GLU A 3 -24.05 -12.20 -0.87
CA GLU A 3 -23.11 -11.45 -1.73
C GLU A 3 -21.85 -10.98 -0.97
N ASN A 4 -22.03 -10.33 0.19
CA ASN A 4 -20.93 -9.71 0.93
C ASN A 4 -19.91 -10.71 1.48
N ALA A 5 -20.33 -11.95 1.79
CA ALA A 5 -19.42 -12.98 2.30
C ALA A 5 -18.50 -13.51 1.19
N LYS A 6 -19.02 -13.60 -0.04
CA LYS A 6 -18.28 -14.09 -1.20
C LYS A 6 -17.27 -13.04 -1.69
N GLU A 7 -17.66 -11.76 -1.67
CA GLU A 7 -16.74 -10.65 -1.95
C GLU A 7 -15.68 -10.50 -0.87
N TYR A 8 -16.03 -10.62 0.41
CA TYR A 8 -15.06 -10.62 1.50
C TYR A 8 -14.01 -11.73 1.35
N LEU A 9 -14.44 -12.96 1.05
CA LEU A 9 -13.52 -14.09 0.84
C LEU A 9 -12.66 -13.90 -0.41
N ARG A 10 -13.20 -13.30 -1.48
CA ARG A 10 -12.44 -13.00 -2.69
C ARG A 10 -11.40 -11.89 -2.45
N ASP A 11 -11.76 -10.81 -1.78
CA ASP A 11 -10.83 -9.73 -1.42
C ASP A 11 -9.75 -10.21 -0.46
N PHE A 12 -10.11 -11.07 0.50
CA PHE A 12 -9.17 -11.73 1.40
C PHE A 12 -8.19 -12.65 0.66
N PHE A 13 -8.69 -13.43 -0.31
CA PHE A 13 -7.88 -14.39 -1.07
C PHE A 13 -7.02 -13.73 -2.16
N GLU A 14 -7.53 -12.70 -2.84
CA GLU A 14 -6.83 -12.09 -3.97
C GLU A 14 -5.77 -11.05 -3.54
N GLN A 15 -5.80 -10.53 -2.31
CA GLN A 15 -4.91 -9.44 -1.84
C GLN A 15 -4.80 -8.25 -2.83
N LYS A 16 -5.82 -8.03 -3.66
CA LYS A 16 -5.79 -7.10 -4.82
C LYS A 16 -5.77 -5.61 -4.46
N ARG A 17 -5.69 -5.26 -3.18
CA ARG A 17 -5.72 -3.87 -2.69
C ARG A 17 -4.33 -3.35 -2.36
N PHE A 18 -3.34 -3.74 -3.15
CA PHE A 18 -2.01 -3.14 -3.11
C PHE A 18 -2.08 -1.68 -3.55
N VAL A 19 -1.51 -0.80 -2.73
CA VAL A 19 -1.32 0.61 -3.02
C VAL A 19 0.17 0.88 -2.88
N GLY A 20 0.80 1.27 -3.97
CA GLY A 20 2.22 1.54 -4.01
C GLY A 20 2.50 2.86 -4.72
N TYR A 21 3.41 3.64 -4.15
CA TYR A 21 3.96 4.83 -4.80
C TYR A 21 5.48 4.73 -4.78
N VAL A 22 6.09 5.26 -5.83
CA VAL A 22 7.54 5.39 -5.96
C VAL A 22 7.89 6.85 -6.14
N TYR A 23 9.04 7.23 -5.59
CA TYR A 23 9.67 8.51 -5.86
C TYR A 23 10.79 8.28 -6.88
N GLU A 24 10.68 8.93 -8.04
CA GLU A 24 11.61 8.78 -9.15
C GLU A 24 12.26 10.13 -9.47
N GLU A 25 13.58 10.15 -9.62
CA GLU A 25 14.35 11.25 -10.20
C GLU A 25 15.31 10.69 -11.25
N ASN A 26 15.40 11.33 -12.42
CA ASN A 26 16.32 10.93 -13.49
C ASN A 26 16.23 9.43 -13.86
N ASP A 27 15.00 8.90 -13.93
CA ASP A 27 14.70 7.48 -14.19
C ASP A 27 15.25 6.49 -13.13
N GLU A 28 15.64 6.98 -11.95
CA GLU A 28 16.03 6.15 -10.79
C GLU A 28 14.98 6.22 -9.67
N VAL A 29 14.60 5.06 -9.13
CA VAL A 29 13.71 4.96 -7.97
C VAL A 29 14.52 5.24 -6.70
N LEU A 30 14.25 6.39 -6.07
CA LEU A 30 14.93 6.86 -4.86
C LEU A 30 14.07 6.75 -3.60
N GLY A 31 12.83 6.27 -3.72
CA GLY A 31 11.99 5.98 -2.58
C GLY A 31 10.75 5.19 -2.96
N CYS A 32 10.15 4.51 -1.98
CA CYS A 32 8.91 3.80 -2.15
C CYS A 32 8.07 3.82 -0.88
N ILE A 33 6.76 3.71 -1.06
CA ILE A 33 5.81 3.35 -0.01
C ILE A 33 4.86 2.31 -0.56
N PHE A 34 4.80 1.16 0.10
CA PHE A 34 3.99 0.02 -0.28
C PHE A 34 3.05 -0.34 0.85
N ALA A 35 1.77 -0.43 0.53
CA ALA A 35 0.71 -0.64 1.50
C ALA A 35 -0.37 -1.59 0.96
N LEU A 36 -1.16 -2.13 1.87
CA LEU A 36 -2.36 -2.89 1.56
C LEU A 36 -3.55 -2.19 2.18
N CYS A 37 -4.57 -1.89 1.38
CA CYS A 37 -5.88 -1.50 1.92
C CYS A 37 -6.62 -2.77 2.37
N LYS A 38 -6.92 -2.88 3.65
CA LYS A 38 -7.64 -4.00 4.26
C LYS A 38 -8.98 -3.52 4.81
N ILE A 39 -10.00 -4.36 4.70
CA ILE A 39 -11.27 -4.15 5.39
C ILE A 39 -11.14 -4.72 6.81
N SER A 40 -11.26 -3.86 7.81
CA SER A 40 -11.28 -4.19 9.23
C SER A 40 -12.69 -3.93 9.78
N GLY A 41 -13.47 -5.00 9.93
CA GLY A 41 -14.89 -4.89 10.27
C GLY A 41 -15.69 -4.18 9.18
N SER A 42 -16.18 -2.97 9.46
CA SER A 42 -16.92 -2.12 8.52
C SER A 42 -16.12 -0.92 8.00
N LYS A 43 -14.79 -0.89 8.22
CA LYS A 43 -13.91 0.22 7.83
C LYS A 43 -12.81 -0.26 6.89
N GLU A 44 -12.37 0.63 6.03
CA GLU A 44 -11.15 0.44 5.25
C GLU A 44 -9.96 1.06 5.99
N GLU A 45 -8.88 0.30 6.09
CA GLU A 45 -7.62 0.73 6.72
C GLU A 45 -6.47 0.50 5.75
N ILE A 46 -5.56 1.47 5.64
CA ILE A 46 -4.33 1.31 4.87
C ILE A 46 -3.20 0.86 5.81
N HIS A 47 -2.65 -0.31 5.54
CA HIS A 47 -1.55 -0.88 6.30
C HIS A 47 -0.28 -0.72 5.48
N ILE A 48 0.63 0.17 5.91
CA ILE A 48 1.94 0.34 5.28
C ILE A 48 2.79 -0.89 5.62
N ASN A 49 3.21 -1.61 4.59
CA ASN A 49 4.08 -2.78 4.73
C ASN A 49 5.55 -2.36 4.70
N GLU A 50 5.89 -1.44 3.79
CA GLU A 50 7.26 -1.01 3.57
C GLU A 50 7.28 0.46 3.15
N MET A 51 8.25 1.20 3.69
CA MET A 51 8.52 2.58 3.32
C MET A 51 10.01 2.81 3.44
N ALA A 52 10.63 3.25 2.35
CA ALA A 52 12.05 3.49 2.27
C ALA A 52 12.35 4.70 1.41
N VAL A 53 13.35 5.48 1.80
CA VAL A 53 13.92 6.56 1.01
C VAL A 53 15.42 6.36 0.94
N HIS A 54 16.00 6.55 -0.24
CA HIS A 54 17.44 6.51 -0.48
C HIS A 54 18.17 7.42 0.51
N LEU A 55 19.28 6.96 1.06
CA LEU A 55 19.98 7.62 2.18
C LEU A 55 20.27 9.10 1.90
N GLU A 56 20.72 9.43 0.69
CA GLU A 56 21.05 10.80 0.28
C GLU A 56 19.82 11.73 0.13
N ARG A 57 18.61 11.16 0.10
CA ARG A 57 17.34 11.88 -0.03
C ARG A 57 16.53 11.87 1.27
N GLN A 58 17.00 11.18 2.32
CA GLN A 58 16.39 11.27 3.65
C GLN A 58 16.52 12.69 4.23
N GLY A 59 15.58 13.09 5.09
CA GLY A 59 15.57 14.43 5.69
C GLY A 59 15.02 15.55 4.79
N HIS A 60 14.57 15.21 3.58
CA HIS A 60 14.01 16.18 2.61
C HIS A 60 12.48 16.16 2.53
N GLY A 61 11.80 15.35 3.38
CA GLY A 61 10.33 15.29 3.45
C GLY A 61 9.65 14.42 2.38
N ILE A 62 10.36 13.44 1.82
CA ILE A 62 9.85 12.51 0.79
C ILE A 62 9.01 11.38 1.38
N GLY A 63 9.34 10.94 2.60
CA GLY A 63 8.60 9.90 3.33
C GLY A 63 7.39 10.43 4.08
#